data_AF-A0A6C0JXK6-F1
#
_entry.id   AF-A0A6C0JXK6-F1
#
_cell.length_a   1.000
_cell.length_b   1.000
_cell.length_c   1.000
_cell.angle_alpha   90.00
_cell.angle_beta   90.00
_cell.angle_gamma   90.00
#
_symmetry.space_group_name_H-M   'P 1'
#
loop_
_entity.id
_entity.type
_entity.pdbx_description
1 polymer ?
#
loop_
_entity_poly.entity_id
_entity_poly.type
_entity_poly.pdbx_seq_one_letter_code
_entity_poly.pdbx_strand_id
1 'polypeptide(L)'
;MKIPESVKNVSSVEIVLFLAFVLYIVLPINTPDYMKSFVNSHLGLLFFFCVTVGLFAYTNPILGVVYILVVYEALRRSSDTFHNPRAIVLEYEPSQKNKDATLKKMNPTRSEKSVEEEVIEARAPINKTHSIEIVQTTFKPMSKAVEGASPY
;
A
#
# COMPACT_ATOMS: atom_id res chain seq x y z
N MET A 1 -24.40 -33.28 -15.71
CA MET A 1 -24.69 -32.38 -14.57
C MET A 1 -26.14 -31.93 -14.68
N LYS A 2 -26.97 -32.16 -13.65
CA LYS A 2 -28.34 -31.63 -13.62
C LYS A 2 -28.25 -30.16 -13.24
N ILE A 3 -28.55 -29.28 -14.18
CA ILE A 3 -28.61 -27.83 -13.94
C ILE A 3 -29.84 -27.59 -13.04
N PRO A 4 -29.74 -26.82 -11.95
CA PRO A 4 -30.87 -26.59 -11.05
C PRO A 4 -32.03 -25.92 -11.80
N GLU A 5 -33.27 -26.29 -11.45
CA GLU A 5 -34.50 -25.80 -12.10
C GLU A 5 -34.61 -24.26 -12.11
N SER A 6 -33.99 -23.60 -11.13
CA SER A 6 -33.87 -22.14 -11.07
C SER A 6 -33.19 -21.53 -12.30
N VAL A 7 -32.31 -22.25 -13.01
CA VAL A 7 -31.63 -21.72 -14.21
C VAL A 7 -32.44 -22.00 -15.49
N LYS A 8 -33.52 -22.79 -15.39
CA LYS A 8 -34.30 -23.24 -16.55
C LYS A 8 -35.43 -22.27 -16.93
N ASN A 9 -35.88 -21.43 -16.00
CA ASN A 9 -36.97 -20.47 -16.18
C ASN A 9 -36.47 -19.03 -15.94
N VAL A 10 -35.46 -18.59 -16.71
CA VAL A 10 -34.96 -17.21 -16.63
C VAL A 10 -35.67 -16.37 -17.69
N SER A 11 -36.28 -15.26 -17.28
CA SER A 11 -36.94 -14.35 -18.21
C SER A 11 -35.92 -13.64 -19.10
N SER A 12 -36.30 -13.27 -20.33
CA SER A 12 -35.43 -12.48 -21.23
C SER A 12 -34.94 -11.19 -20.58
N VAL A 13 -35.77 -10.58 -19.71
CA VAL A 13 -35.42 -9.36 -18.97
C VAL A 13 -34.33 -9.62 -17.92
N GLU A 14 -34.40 -10.76 -17.21
CA GLU A 14 -33.40 -11.13 -16.20
C GLU A 14 -32.04 -11.42 -16.84
N ILE A 15 -32.03 -12.00 -18.05
CA ILE A 15 -30.79 -12.24 -18.82
C ILE A 15 -30.14 -10.90 -19.21
N VAL A 16 -30.93 -9.94 -19.69
CA VAL A 16 -30.43 -8.60 -20.03
C VAL A 16 -29.89 -7.89 -18.80
N LEU A 17 -30.60 -7.96 -17.67
CA LEU A 17 -30.16 -7.35 -16.41
C LEU A 17 -28.86 -7.99 -15.90
N PHE A 18 -28.77 -9.32 -15.95
CA PHE A 18 -27.56 -10.06 -15.59
C PHE A 18 -26.37 -9.62 -16.43
N LEU A 19 -26.55 -9.52 -17.75
CA LEU A 19 -25.49 -9.07 -18.65
C LEU A 19 -25.05 -7.63 -18.34
N ALA A 20 -26.01 -6.74 -18.05
CA ALA A 20 -25.70 -5.36 -17.66
C ALA A 20 -24.90 -5.29 -16.36
N PHE A 21 -25.22 -6.11 -15.36
CA PHE A 21 -24.46 -6.20 -14.11
C PHE A 21 -23.05 -6.71 -14.33
N VAL A 22 -22.88 -7.77 -15.12
CA VAL A 22 -21.57 -8.32 -15.46
C VAL A 22 -20.73 -7.28 -16.21
N LEU A 23 -21.31 -6.59 -17.19
CA LEU A 23 -20.64 -5.52 -17.91
C LEU A 23 -20.20 -4.38 -16.98
N TYR A 24 -21.04 -3.98 -16.03
CA TYR A 24 -20.69 -2.96 -15.04
C TYR A 24 -19.51 -3.37 -14.15
N ILE A 25 -19.46 -4.64 -13.73
CA ILE A 25 -18.37 -5.17 -12.92
C ILE A 25 -17.06 -5.19 -13.70
N VAL A 26 -17.10 -5.67 -14.96
CA VAL A 26 -15.89 -5.83 -15.79
C VAL A 26 -15.37 -4.49 -16.30
N LEU A 27 -16.26 -3.57 -16.68
CA LEU A 27 -15.87 -2.27 -17.20
C LEU A 27 -15.57 -1.30 -16.05
N PRO A 28 -14.39 -0.66 -16.01
CA PRO A 28 -14.03 0.33 -15.01
C PRO A 28 -14.72 1.68 -15.28
N ILE A 29 -16.06 1.68 -15.25
CA ILE A 29 -16.88 2.88 -15.41
C ILE A 29 -16.90 3.61 -14.08
N ASN A 30 -16.34 4.82 -14.05
CA ASN A 30 -16.37 5.68 -12.88
C ASN A 30 -17.78 6.24 -12.67
N THR A 31 -18.25 6.20 -11.42
CA THR A 31 -19.50 6.85 -11.02
C THR A 31 -19.33 8.37 -11.19
N PRO A 32 -20.21 9.06 -11.93
CA PRO A 32 -20.08 10.49 -12.15
C PRO A 32 -20.26 11.28 -10.85
N ASP A 33 -19.58 12.42 -10.74
CA ASP A 33 -19.44 13.16 -9.47
C ASP A 33 -20.78 13.52 -8.81
N TYR A 34 -21.80 13.86 -9.60
CA TYR A 34 -23.13 14.19 -9.08
C TYR A 34 -23.86 13.00 -8.43
N MET A 35 -23.53 11.75 -8.81
CA MET A 35 -24.12 10.55 -8.21
C MET A 35 -23.35 10.07 -6.98
N LYS A 36 -22.07 10.43 -6.84
CA LYS A 36 -21.22 9.96 -5.73
C LYS A 36 -21.82 10.31 -4.36
N SER A 37 -22.36 11.53 -4.21
CA SER A 37 -23.01 11.96 -2.97
C SER A 37 -24.23 11.11 -2.63
N PHE A 38 -25.01 10.70 -3.62
CA PHE A 38 -26.16 9.82 -3.40
C PHE A 38 -25.71 8.42 -2.99
N VAL A 39 -24.80 7.82 -3.75
CA VAL A 39 -24.30 6.44 -3.54
C VAL A 39 -23.65 6.28 -2.16
N ASN A 40 -22.91 7.29 -1.71
CA ASN A 40 -22.23 7.27 -0.40
C ASN A 40 -23.12 7.72 0.77
N SER A 41 -24.34 8.21 0.50
CA SER A 41 -25.25 8.64 1.57
C SER A 41 -25.95 7.46 2.25
N HIS A 42 -26.36 7.64 3.50
CA HIS A 42 -27.17 6.66 4.23
C HIS A 42 -28.49 6.33 3.49
N LEU A 43 -29.08 7.32 2.80
CA LEU A 43 -30.29 7.11 1.99
C LEU A 43 -30.00 6.26 0.75
N GLY A 44 -28.88 6.48 0.07
CA GLY A 44 -28.45 5.66 -1.07
C GLY A 44 -28.18 4.21 -0.67
N LEU A 45 -27.52 4.00 0.47
CA LEU A 45 -27.30 2.67 1.01
C LEU A 45 -28.62 1.94 1.32
N LEU A 46 -29.58 2.62 1.93
CA LEU A 46 -30.91 2.08 2.20
C LEU A 46 -31.65 1.73 0.90
N PHE A 47 -31.56 2.60 -0.11
CA PHE A 47 -32.10 2.33 -1.44
C PHE A 47 -31.50 1.06 -2.05
N PHE A 48 -30.17 0.92 -2.06
CA PHE A 48 -29.52 -0.29 -2.57
C PHE A 48 -29.91 -1.54 -1.80
N PHE A 49 -30.07 -1.44 -0.48
CA PHE A 49 -30.55 -2.53 0.36
C PHE A 49 -31.98 -2.96 -0.02
N CYS A 50 -32.92 -2.01 -0.17
CA CYS A 50 -34.28 -2.29 -0.61
C CYS A 50 -34.32 -2.97 -1.99
N VAL A 51 -33.52 -2.51 -2.95
CA VAL A 51 -33.43 -3.13 -4.28
C VAL A 51 -32.86 -4.55 -4.17
N THR A 52 -31.85 -4.77 -3.33
CA THR A 52 -31.26 -6.10 -3.11
C THR A 52 -32.31 -7.08 -2.58
N VAL A 53 -33.06 -6.68 -1.54
CA VAL A 53 -34.16 -7.49 -0.99
C VAL A 53 -35.23 -7.76 -2.05
N GLY A 54 -35.58 -6.74 -2.86
CA GLY A 54 -36.51 -6.90 -3.98
C GLY A 54 -36.04 -7.92 -5.01
N LEU A 55 -34.75 -7.91 -5.37
CA LEU A 55 -34.18 -8.89 -6.29
C LEU A 55 -34.27 -10.32 -5.73
N PHE A 56 -33.96 -10.52 -4.45
CA PHE A 56 -34.09 -11.84 -3.83
C PHE A 56 -35.54 -12.32 -3.70
N ALA A 57 -36.50 -11.40 -3.51
CA ALA A 57 -37.91 -11.75 -3.33
C ALA A 57 -38.63 -12.06 -4.65
N TYR A 58 -38.27 -11.37 -5.74
CA TYR A 58 -39.04 -11.39 -6.99
C TYR A 58 -38.28 -11.97 -8.20
N THR A 59 -36.98 -12.19 -8.11
CA THR A 59 -36.15 -12.67 -9.25
C THR A 59 -35.28 -13.86 -8.83
N ASN A 60 -34.48 -14.36 -9.77
CA ASN A 60 -33.52 -15.41 -9.48
C ASN A 60 -32.51 -15.00 -8.37
N PRO A 61 -32.28 -15.83 -7.33
CA PRO A 61 -31.37 -15.48 -6.25
C PRO A 61 -29.92 -15.24 -6.72
N ILE A 62 -29.51 -15.85 -7.84
CA ILE A 62 -28.20 -15.60 -8.46
C ILE A 62 -28.06 -14.13 -8.86
N LEU A 63 -29.13 -13.52 -9.37
CA LEU A 63 -29.14 -12.12 -9.79
C LEU A 63 -28.96 -11.18 -8.59
N GLY A 64 -29.56 -11.51 -7.45
CA GLY A 64 -29.39 -10.79 -6.19
C GLY A 64 -27.95 -10.82 -5.68
N VAL A 65 -27.28 -11.99 -5.75
CA VAL A 65 -25.87 -12.12 -5.36
C VAL A 65 -24.96 -11.29 -6.27
N VAL A 66 -25.19 -11.32 -7.58
CA VAL A 66 -24.42 -10.51 -8.55
C VAL A 66 -24.66 -9.02 -8.31
N TYR A 67 -25.89 -8.63 -8.00
CA TYR A 67 -26.22 -7.24 -7.68
C TYR A 67 -25.50 -6.73 -6.42
N ILE A 68 -25.29 -7.56 -5.41
CA ILE A 68 -24.47 -7.18 -4.24
C ILE A 68 -23.05 -6.80 -4.69
N LEU A 69 -22.47 -7.53 -5.65
CA LEU A 69 -21.16 -7.19 -6.21
C LEU A 69 -21.18 -5.88 -7.00
N VAL A 70 -22.27 -5.61 -7.74
CA VAL A 70 -22.47 -4.34 -8.44
C VAL A 70 -22.52 -3.18 -7.44
N VAL A 71 -23.30 -3.30 -6.38
CA VAL A 71 -23.40 -2.29 -5.32
C VAL A 71 -22.03 -2.09 -4.65
N TYR A 72 -21.32 -3.17 -4.34
CA TYR A 72 -19.96 -3.09 -3.81
C TYR A 72 -19.01 -2.34 -4.76
N GLU A 73 -19.01 -2.66 -6.05
CA GLU A 73 -18.19 -1.95 -7.04
C GLU A 73 -18.59 -0.48 -7.16
N ALA A 74 -19.89 -0.16 -7.12
CA ALA A 74 -20.37 1.21 -7.15
C ALA A 74 -19.87 2.02 -5.94
N LEU A 75 -19.97 1.45 -4.74
CA LEU A 75 -19.49 2.06 -3.49
C LEU A 75 -17.96 2.20 -3.49
N ARG A 76 -17.25 1.17 -3.94
CA ARG A 76 -15.79 1.18 -4.04
C ARG A 76 -15.33 2.31 -4.96
N ARG A 77 -15.96 2.47 -6.13
CA ARG A 77 -15.63 3.51 -7.11
C ARG A 77 -16.06 4.91 -6.66
N SER A 78 -17.09 5.05 -5.84
CA SER A 78 -17.53 6.35 -5.30
C SER A 78 -16.76 6.79 -4.04
N SER A 79 -16.03 5.87 -3.40
CA SER A 79 -15.32 6.13 -2.14
C SER A 79 -14.08 7.04 -2.26
N ASP A 80 -13.60 7.31 -3.47
CA ASP A 80 -12.43 8.19 -3.70
C ASP A 80 -12.68 9.66 -3.37
N THR A 81 -13.94 10.09 -3.30
CA THR A 81 -14.30 11.52 -3.19
C THR A 81 -14.88 11.90 -1.83
N PHE A 82 -15.26 10.93 -0.98
CA PHE A 82 -16.02 11.23 0.24
C PHE A 82 -15.28 10.68 1.47
N HIS A 83 -14.60 11.57 2.19
CA HIS A 83 -14.06 11.32 3.53
C HIS A 83 -13.20 10.06 3.70
N ASN A 84 -12.46 9.64 2.67
CA ASN A 84 -11.40 8.67 2.88
C ASN A 84 -10.30 9.39 3.68
N PRO A 85 -9.96 8.97 4.91
CA PRO A 85 -8.92 9.65 5.70
C PRO A 85 -7.59 9.71 4.93
N ARG A 86 -7.35 8.76 4.01
CA ARG A 86 -6.21 8.79 3.10
C ARG A 86 -6.28 9.92 2.07
N ALA A 87 -7.45 10.22 1.52
CA ALA A 87 -7.64 11.31 0.55
C ALA A 87 -7.48 12.69 1.23
N ILE A 88 -8.01 12.85 2.45
CA ILE A 88 -7.82 14.07 3.25
C ILE A 88 -6.33 14.23 3.61
N VAL A 89 -5.67 13.16 4.06
CA VAL A 89 -4.23 13.21 4.36
C VAL A 89 -3.43 13.60 3.11
N LEU A 90 -3.77 13.06 1.93
CA LEU A 90 -3.12 13.43 0.67
C LEU A 90 -3.33 14.90 0.27
N GLU A 91 -4.50 15.48 0.57
CA GLU A 91 -4.80 16.88 0.26
C GLU A 91 -3.93 17.85 1.07
N TYR A 92 -3.64 17.51 2.33
CA TYR A 92 -2.81 18.31 3.23
C TYR A 92 -1.34 17.85 3.29
N GLU A 93 -0.98 16.74 2.64
CA GLU A 93 0.39 16.26 2.63
C GLU A 93 1.22 17.04 1.59
N PRO A 94 2.25 17.79 2.03
CA PRO A 94 3.09 18.53 1.09
C PRO A 94 3.79 17.55 0.15
N SER A 95 3.80 17.87 -1.15
CA SER A 95 4.55 17.08 -2.14
C SER A 95 6.01 16.88 -1.71
N GLN A 96 6.64 15.79 -2.15
CA GLN A 96 8.05 15.51 -1.85
C GLN A 96 8.95 16.72 -2.16
N LYS A 97 8.67 17.42 -3.28
CA LYS A 97 9.37 18.65 -3.66
C LYS A 97 9.27 19.76 -2.61
N ASN A 98 8.10 19.92 -1.98
CA ASN A 98 7.88 20.92 -0.93
C ASN A 98 8.56 20.49 0.39
N LYS A 99 8.55 19.19 0.70
CA LYS A 99 9.30 18.63 1.84
C LYS A 99 10.80 18.88 1.66
N ASP A 100 11.35 18.55 0.49
CA ASP A 100 12.77 18.75 0.16
C ASP A 100 13.16 20.23 0.20
N ALA A 101 12.31 21.12 -0.31
CA ALA A 101 12.55 22.56 -0.23
C ALA A 101 12.57 23.07 1.22
N THR A 102 11.66 22.55 2.06
CA THR A 102 11.60 22.90 3.49
C THR A 102 12.82 22.37 4.24
N LEU A 103 13.20 21.11 4.01
CA LEU A 103 14.39 20.51 4.60
C LEU A 103 15.67 21.25 4.20
N LYS A 104 15.78 21.65 2.92
CA LYS A 104 16.89 22.46 2.43
C LYS A 104 16.93 23.86 3.06
N LYS A 105 15.77 24.44 3.36
CA LYS A 105 15.68 25.74 4.07
C LYS A 105 16.06 25.61 5.55
N MET A 106 15.70 24.50 6.20
CA MET A 106 16.01 24.23 7.61
C MET A 106 17.46 23.81 7.83
N ASN A 107 18.10 23.19 6.83
CA ASN A 107 19.51 22.81 6.83
C ASN A 107 20.29 23.64 5.81
N PRO A 108 20.51 24.95 6.04
CA PRO A 108 21.43 25.70 5.22
C PRO A 108 22.80 25.02 5.26
N THR A 109 23.44 24.82 4.10
CA THR A 109 24.83 24.36 4.05
C THR A 109 25.67 25.31 4.89
N ARG A 110 26.20 24.80 6.01
CA ARG A 110 27.06 25.56 6.90
C ARG A 110 28.28 25.99 6.09
N SER A 111 28.50 27.30 5.95
CA SER A 111 29.65 27.84 5.20
C SER A 111 30.97 27.60 5.91
N GLU A 112 30.92 27.32 7.22
CA GLU A 112 32.08 27.16 8.09
C GLU A 112 31.96 25.85 8.86
N LYS A 113 33.07 25.10 8.96
CA LYS A 113 33.14 23.87 9.75
C LYS A 113 32.99 24.20 11.23
N SER A 114 32.31 23.33 11.97
CA SER A 114 32.23 23.45 13.44
C SER A 114 33.62 23.26 14.05
N VAL A 115 33.86 23.87 15.22
CA VAL A 115 35.11 23.67 15.98
C VAL A 115 35.30 22.18 16.31
N GLU A 116 34.20 21.48 16.61
CA GLU A 116 34.20 20.04 16.85
C GLU A 116 34.59 19.26 15.59
N GLU A 117 34.08 19.66 14.43
CA GLU A 117 34.41 19.03 13.14
C GLU A 117 35.88 19.25 12.79
N GLU A 118 36.43 20.45 13.04
CA GLU A 118 37.85 20.78 12.85
C GLU A 118 38.74 19.95 13.78
N VAL A 119 38.38 19.83 15.06
CA VAL A 119 39.12 19.01 16.03
C VAL A 119 39.08 17.53 15.67
N ILE A 120 37.93 17.03 15.20
CA ILE A 120 37.78 15.64 14.73
C ILE A 120 38.62 15.41 13.47
N GLU A 121 38.62 16.33 12.50
CA GLU A 121 39.47 16.22 11.30
C GLU A 121 40.97 16.27 11.62
N ALA A 122 41.34 17.07 12.62
CA ALA A 122 42.72 17.16 13.09
C ALA A 122 43.15 15.91 13.85
N ARG A 123 42.29 15.34 14.71
CA ARG A 123 42.67 14.29 15.67
C ARG A 123 42.22 12.88 15.32
N ALA A 124 41.23 12.71 14.45
CA ALA A 124 40.78 11.38 14.06
C ALA A 124 41.72 10.79 13.01
N PRO A 125 42.26 9.57 13.21
CA PRO A 125 43.07 8.88 12.21
C PRO A 125 42.17 8.20 11.15
N ILE A 126 41.25 8.96 10.57
CA ILE A 126 40.36 8.46 9.50
C ILE A 126 41.07 8.74 8.18
N ASN A 127 41.37 7.68 7.41
CA ASN A 127 42.07 7.74 6.12
C ASN A 127 43.51 8.29 6.15
N LYS A 128 44.13 8.43 7.34
CA LYS A 128 45.53 8.89 7.50
C LYS A 128 46.51 7.78 7.86
N THR A 129 46.14 6.51 7.67
CA THR A 129 47.08 5.40 7.86
C THR A 129 48.13 5.45 6.76
N HIS A 130 49.41 5.56 7.12
CA HIS A 130 50.50 5.29 6.17
C HIS A 130 50.28 3.88 5.59
N SER A 131 50.66 3.69 4.32
CA SER A 131 50.60 2.40 3.63
C SER A 131 51.07 1.29 4.55
N ILE A 132 50.22 0.29 4.80
CA ILE A 132 50.51 -0.83 5.70
C ILE A 132 51.74 -1.55 5.14
N GLU A 133 52.92 -1.23 5.66
CA GLU A 133 54.14 -1.96 5.34
C GLU A 133 54.06 -3.26 6.13
N ILE A 134 53.56 -4.31 5.46
CA ILE A 134 53.50 -5.66 6.05
C ILE A 134 54.93 -6.15 6.16
N VAL A 135 55.58 -5.87 7.29
CA VAL A 135 56.88 -6.45 7.61
C VAL A 135 56.66 -7.94 7.86
N GLN A 136 56.98 -8.75 6.85
CA GLN A 136 57.01 -10.21 6.96
C GLN A 136 58.14 -10.60 7.93
N THR A 137 57.83 -10.73 9.22
CA THR A 137 58.82 -11.21 10.19
C THR A 137 58.93 -12.74 10.08
N THR A 138 60.16 -13.27 10.16
CA THR A 138 60.41 -14.72 10.20
C THR A 138 60.01 -15.34 11.56
N PHE A 139 59.35 -14.57 12.44
CA PHE A 139 59.00 -15.02 13.78
C PHE A 139 57.86 -16.05 13.72
N LYS A 140 58.23 -17.33 13.89
CA LYS A 140 57.29 -18.42 14.12
C LYS A 140 57.19 -18.66 15.64
N PRO A 141 56.07 -18.31 16.30
CA PRO A 141 55.92 -18.59 17.72
C PRO A 141 55.90 -20.10 17.93
N MET A 142 56.98 -20.64 18.48
CA MET A 142 57.02 -22.01 18.97
C MET A 142 56.54 -21.99 20.41
N SER A 143 55.51 -22.78 20.71
CA SER A 143 55.10 -23.05 22.09
C SER A 143 56.31 -23.60 22.86
N LYS A 144 56.61 -23.05 24.05
CA LYS A 144 57.59 -23.67 24.95
C LYS A 144 57.11 -25.09 25.25
N ALA A 145 57.99 -26.07 25.12
CA ALA A 145 57.71 -27.42 25.58
C ALA A 145 57.27 -27.33 27.06
N VAL A 146 56.04 -27.75 27.33
CA VAL A 146 55.50 -27.75 28.70
C VAL A 146 56.15 -28.93 29.41
N GLU A 147 57.26 -28.69 30.09
CA GLU A 147 57.78 -29.64 31.08
C GLU A 147 56.73 -29.81 32.18
N GLY A 148 56.04 -30.96 32.18
CA GLY A 148 55.03 -31.30 33.19
C GLY A 148 53.62 -31.59 32.66
N ALA A 149 53.38 -31.63 31.35
CA ALA A 149 52.13 -32.18 30.84
C ALA A 149 52.11 -33.71 31.08
N SER A 150 51.22 -34.15 31.97
CA SER A 150 50.94 -35.56 32.28
C SER A 150 50.61 -36.35 31.00
N PRO A 151 51.26 -37.50 30.74
CA PRO A 151 50.85 -38.41 29.68
C PRO A 151 49.75 -39.32 30.24
N TYR A 152 48.55 -38.76 30.45
CA TYR A 152 47.31 -39.51 30.63
C TYR A 152 46.17 -38.77 29.95
#